data_AF-A0A2H3BE39-F1
#
_entry.id   AF-A0A2H3BE39-F1
#
_cell.length_a   1.000
_cell.length_b   1.000
_cell.length_c   1.000
_cell.angle_alpha   90.00
_cell.angle_beta   90.00
_cell.angle_gamma   90.00
#
_symmetry.space_group_name_H-M   'P 1'
#
loop_
_entity.id
_entity.type
_entity.pdbx_description
1 polymer ?
#
loop_
_entity_poly.entity_id
_entity_poly.type
_entity_poly.pdbx_seq_one_letter_code
_entity_poly.pdbx_strand_id
1 'polypeptide(L)'
;MSTQCAICLCGYTEPASIPCGHVYCLKCISDYISSSSPDGFTASCPSCRTEFPIVLPELHSLPNKFHRYVTPSIRRVFIEPETFKQRLDALEARITVLERDNGVLVAAVAKEKNDMQKMKPLETERKKTCVCDDTRFLSESLARDVHYANAVT
;
A
#
# COMPACT_ATOMS: atom_id res chain seq x y z
N MET A 1 30.14 -2.54 5.44
CA MET A 1 29.74 -1.38 4.63
C MET A 1 29.73 -0.16 5.54
N SER A 2 30.52 0.88 5.25
CA SER A 2 30.53 2.09 6.07
C SER A 2 29.20 2.82 5.90
N THR A 3 28.48 3.07 7.00
CA THR A 3 27.20 3.80 7.02
C THR A 3 27.37 5.31 7.13
N GLN A 4 28.61 5.79 7.10
CA GLN A 4 28.99 7.18 7.33
C GLN A 4 29.91 7.71 6.23
N CYS A 5 29.75 8.98 5.91
CA CYS A 5 30.60 9.71 4.98
C CYS A 5 31.97 9.98 5.60
N ALA A 6 33.06 9.61 4.93
CA ALA A 6 34.41 9.80 5.45
C ALA A 6 34.89 11.27 5.47
N ILE A 7 34.11 12.21 4.90
CA ILE A 7 34.42 13.65 4.91
C ILE A 7 33.75 14.35 6.09
N CYS A 8 32.42 14.25 6.21
CA CYS A 8 31.67 14.92 7.29
C CYS A 8 31.48 14.05 8.53
N LEU A 9 31.82 12.76 8.48
CA LEU A 9 31.69 11.78 9.56
C LEU A 9 30.24 11.54 10.04
N CYS A 10 29.25 12.03 9.28
CA CYS A 10 27.82 11.82 9.52
C CYS A 10 27.25 10.73 8.58
N GLY A 11 25.99 10.36 8.82
CA GLY A 11 25.23 9.54 7.85
C GLY A 11 25.13 10.20 6.48
N TYR A 12 25.04 9.39 5.43
CA TYR A 12 25.01 9.92 4.05
C TYR A 12 23.77 10.79 3.79
N THR A 13 24.00 11.97 3.25
CA THR A 13 22.96 12.85 2.68
C THR A 13 23.19 12.93 1.18
N GLU A 14 22.20 12.51 0.40
CA GLU A 14 22.31 12.35 -1.07
C GLU A 14 23.62 11.63 -1.47
N PRO A 15 23.75 10.32 -1.15
CA PRO A 15 25.01 9.62 -1.37
C PRO A 15 25.38 9.59 -2.86
N ALA A 16 26.65 9.82 -3.13
CA ALA A 16 27.23 9.76 -4.47
C ALA A 16 28.49 8.89 -4.48
N SER A 17 28.57 7.99 -5.45
CA SER A 17 29.75 7.16 -5.72
C SER A 17 30.67 7.84 -6.74
N ILE A 18 31.97 7.70 -6.55
CA ILE A 18 33.01 8.05 -7.52
C ILE A 18 33.57 6.79 -8.22
N PRO A 19 34.39 6.89 -9.29
CA PRO A 19 34.76 5.74 -10.12
C PRO A 19 35.51 4.61 -9.39
N CYS A 20 36.20 4.92 -8.29
CA CYS A 20 36.86 3.92 -7.46
C CYS A 20 35.89 3.16 -6.52
N GLY A 21 34.59 3.49 -6.53
CA GLY A 21 33.55 2.82 -5.73
C GLY A 21 33.33 3.39 -4.32
N HIS A 22 34.12 4.35 -3.88
CA HIS A 22 33.89 5.03 -2.59
C HIS A 22 32.67 5.95 -2.67
N VAL A 23 31.93 6.07 -1.55
CA VAL A 23 30.71 6.87 -1.44
C VAL A 23 30.89 7.99 -0.42
N TYR A 24 30.36 9.16 -0.75
CA TYR A 24 30.32 10.35 0.11
C TYR A 24 28.96 11.04 -0.03
N CYS A 25 28.68 12.04 0.80
CA CYS A 25 27.58 12.96 0.51
C CYS A 25 27.89 13.75 -0.76
N LEU A 26 26.89 13.99 -1.62
CA LEU A 26 27.05 14.73 -2.87
C LEU A 26 27.72 16.10 -2.65
N LYS A 27 27.28 16.84 -1.64
CA LYS A 27 27.87 18.13 -1.27
C LYS A 27 29.34 17.99 -0.84
N CYS A 28 29.63 17.03 0.04
CA CYS A 28 30.98 16.83 0.55
C CYS A 28 32.00 16.52 -0.55
N ILE A 29 31.66 15.65 -1.50
CA ILE A 29 32.58 15.35 -2.60
C ILE A 29 32.68 16.50 -3.59
N SER A 30 31.60 17.25 -3.83
CA SER A 30 31.61 18.43 -4.72
C SER A 30 32.48 19.56 -4.16
N ASP A 31 32.36 19.85 -2.87
CA ASP A 31 33.15 20.87 -2.17
C ASP A 31 34.64 20.47 -2.15
N TYR A 32 34.92 19.18 -1.90
CA TYR A 32 36.28 18.64 -1.95
C TYR A 32 36.91 18.82 -3.35
N ILE A 33 36.21 18.44 -4.42
CA ILE A 33 36.73 18.57 -5.79
C ILE A 33 36.97 20.03 -6.16
N SER A 34 36.03 20.92 -5.79
CA SER A 34 36.13 22.35 -6.07
C SER A 34 37.30 23.04 -5.36
N SER A 35 37.76 22.49 -4.23
CA SER A 35 38.87 23.04 -3.44
C SER A 35 40.22 22.38 -3.71
N SER A 36 40.24 21.18 -4.29
CA SER A 36 41.46 20.36 -4.43
C SER A 36 41.90 20.08 -5.86
N SER A 37 41.11 20.43 -6.89
CA SER A 37 41.48 20.19 -8.29
C SER A 37 42.37 21.32 -8.82
N PRO A 38 43.68 21.10 -9.04
CA PRO A 38 44.59 22.15 -9.51
C PRO A 38 44.28 22.59 -10.95
N ASP A 39 43.86 21.64 -11.79
CA ASP A 39 43.65 21.87 -13.22
C ASP A 39 42.16 21.89 -13.61
N GLY A 40 41.25 21.57 -12.68
CA GLY A 40 39.81 21.46 -12.93
C GLY A 40 39.37 20.25 -13.78
N PHE A 41 40.31 19.47 -14.31
CA PHE A 41 40.02 18.29 -15.16
C PHE A 41 39.98 16.97 -14.39
N THR A 42 40.76 16.86 -13.31
CA THR A 42 40.93 15.64 -12.52
C THR A 42 40.78 15.91 -11.03
N ALA A 43 40.39 14.87 -10.28
CA ALA A 43 40.42 14.88 -8.82
C ALA A 43 40.87 13.52 -8.28
N SER A 44 41.29 13.50 -7.03
CA SER A 44 41.69 12.28 -6.32
C SER A 44 40.63 11.86 -5.30
N CYS A 45 40.46 10.56 -5.10
CA CYS A 45 39.57 10.06 -4.05
C CYS A 45 40.09 10.45 -2.64
N PRO A 46 39.26 11.03 -1.76
CA PRO A 46 39.66 11.32 -0.37
C PRO A 46 40.10 10.10 0.44
N SER A 47 39.58 8.91 0.12
CA SER A 47 39.83 7.68 0.89
C SER A 47 40.99 6.85 0.37
N CYS A 48 41.11 6.66 -0.96
CA CYS A 48 42.14 5.79 -1.55
C CYS A 48 43.09 6.52 -2.51
N ARG A 49 42.91 7.83 -2.70
CA ARG A 49 43.76 8.71 -3.53
C ARG A 49 43.80 8.35 -5.03
N THR A 50 42.99 7.39 -5.47
CA THR A 50 42.83 7.08 -6.90
C THR A 50 42.32 8.32 -7.64
N GLU A 51 43.04 8.69 -8.70
CA GLU A 51 42.67 9.80 -9.59
C GLU A 51 41.52 9.42 -10.52
N PHE A 52 40.67 10.39 -10.85
CA PHE A 52 39.58 10.22 -11.79
C PHE A 52 39.29 11.53 -12.56
N PRO A 53 38.79 11.43 -13.81
CA PRO A 53 38.40 12.61 -14.58
C PRO A 53 37.09 13.21 -14.04
N ILE A 54 36.95 14.52 -14.00
CA ILE A 54 35.71 15.20 -13.61
C ILE A 54 34.89 15.59 -14.86
N VAL A 55 35.59 15.92 -15.93
CA VAL A 55 34.97 16.43 -17.17
C VAL A 55 34.35 15.29 -17.96
N LEU A 56 33.10 15.49 -18.38
CA LEU A 56 32.40 14.60 -19.28
C LEU A 56 32.45 15.20 -20.70
N PRO A 57 32.85 14.43 -21.73
CA PRO A 57 32.75 14.88 -23.10
C PRO A 57 31.29 15.16 -23.48
N GLU A 58 31.07 16.18 -24.30
CA GLU A 58 29.74 16.50 -24.79
C GLU A 58 29.19 15.36 -25.66
N LEU A 59 27.97 14.88 -25.36
CA LEU A 59 27.40 13.73 -26.06
C LEU A 59 27.28 13.95 -27.58
N HIS A 60 26.97 15.18 -28.02
CA HIS A 60 26.88 15.53 -29.45
C HIS A 60 28.20 15.36 -30.20
N SER A 61 29.34 15.49 -29.50
CA SER A 61 30.67 15.29 -30.06
C SER A 61 31.03 13.80 -30.23
N LEU A 62 30.22 12.91 -29.66
CA LEU A 62 30.47 11.47 -29.66
C LEU A 62 29.49 10.73 -30.58
N PRO A 63 29.96 9.74 -31.36
CA PRO A 63 29.07 8.84 -32.08
C PRO A 63 28.06 8.17 -31.14
N ASN A 64 26.78 8.10 -31.54
CA ASN A 64 25.66 7.60 -30.71
C ASN A 64 25.91 6.23 -30.05
N LYS A 65 26.70 5.36 -30.69
CA LYS A 65 27.09 4.05 -30.14
C LYS A 65 27.81 4.17 -28.77
N PHE A 66 28.49 5.28 -28.53
CA PHE A 66 29.26 5.51 -27.31
C PHE A 66 28.47 6.14 -26.18
N HIS A 67 27.31 6.76 -26.44
CA HIS A 67 26.53 7.50 -25.43
C HIS A 67 26.21 6.65 -24.20
N ARG A 68 25.95 5.35 -24.37
CA ARG A 68 25.66 4.42 -23.27
C ARG A 68 26.85 4.19 -22.32
N TYR A 69 28.08 4.44 -22.77
CA TYR A 69 29.30 4.26 -21.99
C TYR A 69 29.79 5.57 -21.37
N VAL A 70 29.18 6.69 -21.74
CA VAL A 70 29.48 8.00 -21.17
C VAL A 70 28.67 8.12 -19.89
N THR A 71 29.33 7.93 -18.75
CA THR A 71 28.68 8.08 -17.45
C THR A 71 29.47 9.09 -16.61
N PRO A 72 28.79 10.02 -15.91
CA PRO A 72 29.48 10.98 -15.05
C PRO A 72 30.31 10.29 -13.99
N SER A 73 31.41 10.92 -13.58
CA SER A 73 32.30 10.39 -12.55
C SER A 73 31.67 10.43 -11.17
N ILE A 74 30.85 11.43 -10.89
CA ILE A 74 30.06 11.53 -9.65
C ILE A 74 28.65 11.04 -9.97
N ARG A 75 28.26 9.89 -9.41
CA ARG A 75 26.96 9.26 -9.66
C ARG A 75 26.18 9.18 -8.36
N ARG A 76 24.95 9.72 -8.35
CA ARG A 76 24.05 9.55 -7.20
C ARG A 76 23.68 8.08 -7.06
N VAL A 77 23.76 7.57 -5.84
CA VAL A 77 23.38 6.19 -5.51
C VAL A 77 22.27 6.21 -4.47
N PHE A 78 21.43 5.17 -4.50
CA PHE A 78 20.46 4.95 -3.44
C PHE A 78 21.06 3.97 -2.44
N ILE A 79 21.34 4.45 -1.23
CA ILE A 79 21.72 3.59 -0.11
C ILE A 79 20.49 3.48 0.76
N GLU A 80 19.93 2.28 0.83
CA GLU A 80 18.78 2.01 1.67
C GLU A 80 19.17 2.28 3.13
N PRO A 81 18.54 3.26 3.80
CA PRO A 81 18.86 3.53 5.19
C PRO A 81 18.42 2.35 6.05
N GLU A 82 19.22 1.96 7.04
CA GLU A 82 18.86 0.93 8.03
C GLU A 82 17.48 1.20 8.68
N THR A 83 17.06 2.47 8.75
CA THR A 83 15.75 2.87 9.25
C THR A 83 14.59 2.38 8.39
N PHE A 84 14.77 2.18 7.08
CA PHE A 84 13.75 1.59 6.21
C PHE A 84 13.56 0.12 6.53
N LYS A 85 14.64 -0.63 6.69
CA LYS A 85 14.58 -2.04 7.09
C LYS A 85 13.88 -2.22 8.44
N GLN A 86 14.27 -1.43 9.45
CA GLN A 86 13.62 -1.46 10.76
C GLN A 86 12.12 -1.15 10.69
N ARG A 87 11.72 -0.16 9.87
CA ARG A 87 10.31 0.17 9.65
C ARG A 87 9.57 -0.94 8.93
N LEU A 88 10.20 -1.58 7.96
CA LEU A 88 9.64 -2.71 7.22
C LEU A 88 9.37 -3.87 8.18
N ASP A 89 10.36 -4.27 8.98
CA ASP A 89 10.23 -5.34 9.98
C ASP A 89 9.09 -5.04 10.99
N ALA A 90 8.99 -3.80 11.46
CA ALA A 90 7.93 -3.39 12.38
C ALA A 90 6.54 -3.40 11.74
N LEU A 91 6.43 -3.02 10.47
CA LEU A 91 5.17 -3.07 9.71
C LEU A 91 4.76 -4.50 9.43
N GLU A 92 5.69 -5.37 9.03
CA GLU A 92 5.44 -6.79 8.81
C GLU A 92 4.93 -7.46 10.08
N ALA A 93 5.60 -7.21 11.23
CA ALA A 93 5.13 -7.71 12.52
C ALA A 93 3.68 -7.27 12.82
N ARG A 94 3.36 -5.99 12.58
CA ARG A 94 2.00 -5.47 12.80
C ARG A 94 0.96 -6.12 11.88
N ILE A 95 1.30 -6.37 10.61
CA ILE A 95 0.42 -7.03 9.66
C ILE A 95 0.07 -8.45 10.15
N THR A 96 1.06 -9.23 10.60
CA THR A 96 0.80 -10.60 11.08
C THR A 96 -0.14 -10.66 12.28
N VAL A 97 -0.08 -9.66 13.17
CA VAL A 97 -1.01 -9.55 14.30
C VAL A 97 -2.41 -9.25 13.80
N LEU A 98 -2.55 -8.25 12.92
CA LEU A 98 -3.84 -7.87 12.37
C LEU A 98 -4.51 -9.00 11.58
N GLU A 99 -3.73 -9.76 10.80
CA GLU A 99 -4.24 -10.92 10.06
C GLU A 99 -4.76 -12.01 11.00
N ARG A 100 -4.07 -12.26 12.13
CA ARG A 100 -4.53 -13.20 13.15
C ARG A 100 -5.83 -12.71 13.80
N ASP A 101 -5.87 -11.46 14.24
CA ASP A 101 -7.05 -10.88 14.90
C ASP A 101 -8.27 -10.88 13.96
N ASN A 102 -8.06 -10.52 12.70
CA ASN A 102 -9.09 -10.57 11.68
C ASN A 102 -9.61 -12.01 11.47
N GLY A 103 -8.73 -13.00 11.44
CA GLY A 103 -9.11 -14.41 11.38
C GLY A 103 -9.99 -14.85 12.55
N VAL A 104 -9.67 -14.43 13.78
CA VAL A 104 -10.46 -14.72 14.98
C VAL A 104 -11.84 -14.07 14.89
N LEU A 105 -11.90 -12.79 14.53
CA LEU A 105 -13.16 -12.05 14.42
C LEU A 105 -14.06 -12.63 13.32
N VAL A 106 -13.50 -12.94 12.15
CA VAL A 106 -14.25 -13.56 11.04
C VAL A 106 -14.83 -14.91 11.47
N ALA A 107 -14.07 -15.73 12.20
CA ALA A 107 -14.57 -17.00 12.72
C ALA A 107 -15.69 -16.82 13.76
N ALA A 108 -15.57 -15.84 14.66
CA ALA A 108 -16.59 -15.52 15.65
C ALA A 108 -17.91 -15.07 14.98
N VAL A 109 -17.82 -14.15 14.02
CA VAL A 109 -18.98 -13.68 13.24
C VAL A 109 -19.62 -14.81 12.45
N ALA A 110 -18.82 -15.70 11.85
CA ALA A 110 -19.33 -16.86 11.13
C ALA A 110 -20.10 -17.82 12.06
N LYS A 111 -19.62 -17.99 13.29
CA LYS A 111 -20.30 -18.78 14.32
C LYS A 111 -21.64 -18.14 14.72
N GLU A 112 -21.65 -16.85 15.06
CA GLU A 112 -22.89 -16.14 15.41
C GLU A 112 -23.92 -16.17 14.27
N LYS A 113 -23.48 -16.01 13.02
CA LYS A 113 -24.34 -16.12 11.84
C LYS A 113 -24.95 -17.52 11.68
N ASN A 114 -24.17 -18.57 11.94
CA ASN A 114 -24.65 -19.96 11.88
C ASN A 114 -25.64 -20.25 13.02
N ASP A 115 -25.34 -19.78 14.23
CA ASP A 115 -26.21 -19.91 15.39
C ASP A 115 -27.55 -19.18 15.16
N MET A 116 -27.51 -17.98 14.55
CA MET A 116 -28.71 -17.23 14.13
C MET A 116 -29.51 -17.98 13.05
N GLN A 117 -28.86 -18.61 12.08
CA GLN A 117 -29.52 -19.40 11.04
C GLN A 117 -30.17 -20.69 11.57
N LYS A 118 -29.64 -21.25 12.66
CA LYS A 118 -30.21 -22.43 13.34
C LYS A 118 -31.45 -22.09 14.18
N MET A 119 -31.61 -20.85 14.63
CA MET A 119 -32.88 -20.37 15.18
C MET A 119 -33.89 -20.11 14.06
N LYS A 120 -34.42 -21.17 13.43
CA LYS A 120 -35.64 -21.08 12.61
C LYS A 120 -36.87 -20.90 13.53
N PRO A 121 -37.91 -20.14 13.12
CA PRO A 121 -39.09 -19.92 13.97
C PRO A 121 -39.80 -21.25 14.23
N LEU A 122 -40.26 -21.46 15.47
CA LEU A 122 -41.30 -22.44 15.75
C LEU A 122 -42.54 -22.05 14.93
N GLU A 123 -42.81 -22.77 13.83
CA GLU A 123 -44.12 -22.75 13.18
C GLU A 123 -45.14 -23.17 14.25
N THR A 124 -45.85 -22.17 14.76
CA THR A 124 -46.92 -22.39 15.72
C THR A 124 -48.04 -23.05 14.94
N GLU A 125 -48.19 -24.37 15.08
CA GLU A 125 -49.35 -25.10 14.55
C GLU A 125 -50.61 -24.39 15.05
N ARG A 126 -51.23 -23.60 14.16
CA ARG A 126 -52.50 -22.93 14.41
C ARG A 126 -53.57 -24.02 14.45
N LYS A 127 -53.75 -24.65 15.61
CA LYS A 127 -54.86 -25.56 15.91
C LYS A 127 -56.15 -24.86 15.48
N LYS A 128 -56.77 -25.36 14.40
CA LYS A 128 -58.14 -25.02 14.03
C LYS A 128 -59.06 -25.65 15.07
N THR A 129 -59.33 -24.95 16.16
CA THR A 129 -60.47 -25.27 17.01
C THR A 129 -61.70 -24.63 16.37
N CYS A 130 -62.50 -25.45 15.68
CA CYS A 130 -63.85 -25.07 15.28
C CYS A 130 -64.67 -24.77 16.54
N VAL A 131 -65.22 -23.56 16.63
CA VAL A 131 -66.30 -23.24 17.57
C VAL A 131 -67.60 -23.54 16.84
N CYS A 132 -68.36 -24.49 17.36
CA CYS A 132 -69.75 -24.73 16.99
C CYS A 132 -70.61 -23.74 17.78
N ASP A 133 -71.12 -22.69 17.11
CA ASP A 133 -72.16 -21.82 17.67
C ASP A 133 -73.53 -22.22 17.13
N ASP A 134 -74.24 -22.99 17.95
CA ASP A 134 -75.69 -23.17 17.86
C ASP A 134 -76.37 -22.11 18.73
N THR A 135 -76.70 -20.94 18.16
CA THR A 135 -77.86 -20.14 18.60
C THR A 135 -78.46 -19.29 17.47
N ARG A 136 -79.52 -19.85 16.87
CA ARG A 136 -80.86 -19.27 16.74
C ARG A 136 -81.08 -17.89 16.05
N PHE A 137 -81.82 -18.02 14.94
CA PHE A 137 -83.16 -17.43 14.68
C PHE A 137 -83.28 -16.07 13.97
N LEU A 138 -83.99 -16.15 12.82
CA LEU A 138 -84.76 -15.11 12.11
C LEU A 138 -83.91 -14.01 11.47
N SER A 139 -84.05 -13.60 10.22
CA SER A 139 -84.97 -13.78 9.10
C SER A 139 -84.25 -13.06 7.95
N GLU A 140 -84.10 -13.59 6.74
CA GLU A 140 -85.01 -13.28 5.64
C GLU A 140 -84.54 -14.10 4.43
N SER A 141 -85.45 -14.97 3.98
CA SER A 141 -85.45 -15.49 2.63
C SER A 141 -85.88 -14.36 1.70
N LEU A 142 -85.04 -14.00 0.73
CA LEU A 142 -85.35 -13.42 -0.58
C LEU A 142 -84.00 -13.39 -1.34
N ALA A 143 -83.61 -14.49 -2.00
CA ALA A 143 -84.01 -14.82 -3.35
C ALA A 143 -83.92 -13.62 -4.32
N ARG A 144 -82.87 -13.70 -5.16
CA ARG A 144 -82.87 -13.41 -6.61
C ARG A 144 -82.95 -11.97 -7.09
N ASP A 145 -82.04 -11.71 -8.03
CA ASP A 145 -82.08 -10.75 -9.13
C ASP A 145 -81.99 -9.26 -8.70
N VAL A 146 -81.30 -8.33 -9.37
CA VAL A 146 -80.94 -8.17 -10.77
C VAL A 146 -79.67 -7.29 -10.81
N HIS A 147 -78.83 -7.50 -11.82
CA HIS A 147 -78.04 -6.45 -12.45
C HIS A 147 -78.71 -5.05 -12.43
N TYR A 148 -77.89 -4.00 -12.34
CA TYR A 148 -77.82 -2.87 -13.27
C TYR A 148 -77.68 -1.50 -12.58
N ALA A 149 -76.69 -0.76 -13.08
CA ALA A 149 -76.50 0.69 -13.04
C ALA A 149 -76.18 1.38 -11.69
N ASN A 150 -74.92 1.75 -11.51
CA ASN A 150 -74.48 3.12 -11.84
C ASN A 150 -73.00 3.30 -11.49
N ALA A 151 -72.16 3.27 -12.52
CA ALA A 151 -70.79 3.74 -12.43
C ALA A 151 -70.51 4.62 -13.65
N VAL A 152 -70.15 5.87 -13.35
CA VAL A 152 -69.30 6.78 -14.13
C VAL A 152 -69.99 7.68 -15.18
N THR A 153 -70.14 8.94 -14.75
CA THR A 153 -70.03 10.19 -15.51
C THR A 153 -68.84 10.26 -16.46
#